data_AF-A0A093ZJ69-F1
#
_entry.id   AF-A0A093ZJ69-F1
#
_cell.length_a   1.000
_cell.length_b   1.000
_cell.length_c   1.000
_cell.angle_alpha   90.00
_cell.angle_beta   90.00
_cell.angle_gamma   90.00
#
_symmetry.space_group_name_H-M   'P 1'
#
loop_
_entity.id
_entity.type
_entity.pdbx_description
1 polymer ?
#
loop_
_entity_poly.entity_id
_entity_poly.type
_entity_poly.pdbx_seq_one_letter_code
_entity_poly.pdbx_strand_id
1 'polypeptide(L)'
;RGLDEEEKEEMEGEWLSRRLDAGLFCLQTVDVILAWLVAEDQGAERKIKELLAERDEGLSVLGATIKEQLDTMGELETDEQRTTYDMLKTLVQFVA
;
A
#
# COMPACT_ATOMS: atom_id res chain seq x y z
N ARG A 1 8.94 11.46 -29.99
CA ARG A 1 9.30 10.03 -29.91
C ARG A 1 8.78 9.56 -28.56
N GLY A 2 7.89 8.57 -28.54
CA GLY A 2 7.52 7.91 -27.28
C GLY A 2 8.65 6.96 -26.88
N LEU A 3 8.80 6.74 -25.58
CA LEU A 3 9.70 5.72 -25.04
C LEU A 3 9.26 4.35 -25.54
N ASP A 4 10.21 3.50 -25.86
CA ASP A 4 9.91 2.08 -26.09
C ASP A 4 9.63 1.36 -24.77
N GLU A 5 9.21 0.09 -24.83
CA GLU A 5 8.73 -0.63 -23.65
C GLU A 5 9.87 -0.96 -22.67
N GLU A 6 11.07 -1.22 -23.20
CA GLU A 6 12.27 -1.49 -22.39
C GLU A 6 12.73 -0.22 -21.65
N GLU A 7 12.70 0.93 -22.32
CA GLU A 7 12.97 2.24 -21.70
C GLU A 7 11.95 2.57 -20.59
N LYS A 8 10.68 2.17 -20.72
CA LYS A 8 9.67 2.37 -19.66
C LYS A 8 9.90 1.45 -18.47
N GLU A 9 10.17 0.17 -18.71
CA GLU A 9 10.43 -0.81 -17.64
C GLU A 9 11.68 -0.40 -16.82
N GLU A 10 12.74 0.06 -17.48
CA GLU A 10 13.94 0.55 -16.81
C GLU A 10 13.65 1.78 -15.94
N MET A 11 12.89 2.75 -16.48
CA MET A 11 12.47 3.95 -15.74
C MET A 11 11.57 3.62 -14.54
N GLU A 12 10.66 2.65 -14.67
CA GLU A 12 9.81 2.18 -13.56
C GLU A 12 10.64 1.52 -12.45
N GLY A 13 11.63 0.70 -12.83
CA GLY A 13 12.57 0.09 -11.90
C GLY A 13 13.41 1.12 -11.12
N GLU A 14 13.96 2.13 -11.81
CA GLU A 14 14.70 3.22 -11.16
C GLU A 14 13.82 4.03 -10.20
N TRP A 15 12.58 4.30 -10.61
CA TRP A 15 11.62 5.02 -9.78
C TRP A 15 11.24 4.23 -8.53
N LEU A 16 10.99 2.93 -8.66
CA LEU A 16 10.73 2.05 -7.53
C LEU A 16 11.92 2.00 -6.57
N SER A 17 13.14 1.85 -7.07
CA SER A 17 14.36 1.83 -6.25
C SER A 17 14.49 3.10 -5.42
N ARG A 18 14.26 4.27 -6.01
CA ARG A 18 14.30 5.56 -5.29
C ARG A 18 13.31 5.63 -4.13
N ARG A 19 12.13 5.03 -4.32
CA ARG A 19 11.10 5.00 -3.27
C ARG A 19 11.42 4.00 -2.17
N LEU A 20 12.00 2.86 -2.52
CA LEU A 20 12.55 1.92 -1.55
C LEU A 20 13.63 2.60 -0.69
N ASP A 21 14.57 3.32 -1.30
CA ASP A 21 15.58 4.12 -0.59
C ASP A 21 14.96 5.21 0.29
N ALA A 22 13.83 5.79 -0.12
CA ALA A 22 13.06 6.76 0.66
C ALA A 22 12.20 6.12 1.77
N GLY A 23 12.25 4.79 1.96
CA GLY A 23 11.54 4.10 3.03
C GLY A 23 10.13 3.62 2.69
N LEU A 24 9.81 3.42 1.40
CA LEU A 24 8.50 2.93 0.95
C LEU A 24 8.03 1.69 1.70
N PHE A 25 8.93 0.73 1.95
CA PHE A 25 8.59 -0.49 2.69
C PHE A 25 8.12 -0.19 4.12
N CYS A 26 8.77 0.76 4.81
CA CYS A 26 8.36 1.17 6.14
C CYS A 26 6.99 1.85 6.12
N LEU A 27 6.74 2.72 5.13
CA LEU A 27 5.44 3.37 4.96
C LEU A 27 4.33 2.34 4.70
N GLN A 28 4.53 1.42 3.75
CA GLN A 28 3.60 0.33 3.46
C GLN A 28 3.33 -0.54 4.70
N THR A 29 4.37 -0.85 5.48
CA THR A 29 4.22 -1.62 6.73
C THR A 29 3.37 -0.89 7.74
N VAL A 30 3.57 0.43 7.91
CA VAL A 30 2.75 1.26 8.81
C VAL A 30 1.30 1.30 8.33
N ASP A 31 1.07 1.49 7.04
CA ASP A 31 -0.28 1.56 6.47
C ASP A 31 -1.03 0.22 6.65
N VAL A 32 -0.34 -0.91 6.50
CA VAL A 32 -0.91 -2.25 6.80
C VAL A 32 -1.28 -2.38 8.27
N ILE A 33 -0.42 -1.94 9.19
CA ILE A 33 -0.72 -1.96 10.64
C ILE A 33 -1.94 -1.08 10.95
N LEU A 34 -2.00 0.13 10.38
CA LEU A 34 -3.14 1.04 10.57
C LEU A 34 -4.43 0.46 10.00
N ALA A 35 -4.38 -0.19 8.83
CA ALA A 35 -5.55 -0.85 8.25
C ALA A 35 -6.05 -2.02 9.12
N TRP A 36 -5.16 -2.80 9.72
CA TRP A 36 -5.53 -3.82 10.72
C TRP A 36 -6.23 -3.20 11.94
N LEU A 37 -5.70 -2.09 12.47
CA LEU A 37 -6.32 -1.40 13.60
C LEU A 37 -7.70 -0.85 13.26
N VAL A 38 -7.89 -0.33 12.04
CA VAL A 38 -9.20 0.11 11.53
C VAL A 38 -10.18 -1.07 11.45
N ALA A 39 -9.73 -2.23 10.97
CA ALA A 39 -10.58 -3.41 10.82
C ALA A 39 -11.02 -4.02 12.16
N GLU A 40 -10.17 -3.97 13.18
CA GLU A 40 -10.36 -4.67 14.45
C GLU A 40 -10.95 -3.79 15.57
N ASP A 41 -10.66 -2.49 15.59
CA ASP A 41 -11.03 -1.61 16.71
C ASP A 41 -11.62 -0.26 16.26
N GLN A 42 -12.88 -0.04 16.61
CA GLN A 42 -13.60 1.20 16.29
C GLN A 42 -13.02 2.45 17.00
N GLY A 43 -12.33 2.27 18.15
CA GLY A 43 -11.66 3.37 18.84
C GLY A 43 -10.42 3.85 18.09
N ALA A 44 -9.60 2.91 17.62
CA ALA A 44 -8.45 3.14 16.77
C ALA A 44 -8.87 3.73 15.43
N GLU A 45 -9.92 3.19 14.79
CA GLU A 45 -10.48 3.76 13.56
C GLU A 45 -10.82 5.24 13.72
N ARG A 46 -11.56 5.61 14.78
CA ARG A 46 -11.91 7.01 15.04
C ARG A 46 -10.68 7.88 15.23
N LYS A 47 -9.68 7.39 15.98
CA LYS A 47 -8.46 8.18 16.23
C LYS A 47 -7.63 8.36 14.98
N ILE A 48 -7.51 7.33 14.15
CA ILE A 48 -6.80 7.38 12.87
C ILE A 48 -7.50 8.37 11.93
N LYS A 49 -8.82 8.30 11.80
CA LYS A 49 -9.61 9.25 10.99
C LYS A 49 -9.44 10.69 11.45
N GLU A 50 -9.47 10.94 12.77
CA GLU A 50 -9.25 12.27 13.35
C GLU A 50 -7.86 12.82 12.96
N LEU A 51 -6.80 12.03 13.15
CA LEU A 51 -5.42 12.46 12.88
C LEU A 51 -5.13 12.65 11.38
N LEU A 52 -5.71 11.83 10.50
CA LEU A 52 -5.60 12.03 9.05
C LEU A 52 -6.30 13.31 8.60
N ALA A 53 -7.46 13.62 9.19
CA ALA A 53 -8.21 14.84 8.87
C ALA A 53 -7.47 16.13 9.27
N GLU A 54 -6.54 16.09 10.23
CA GLU A 54 -5.66 17.24 10.54
C GLU A 54 -4.77 17.64 9.35
N ARG A 55 -4.60 16.74 8.37
CA ARG A 55 -3.84 16.95 7.13
C ARG A 55 -4.71 16.95 5.87
N ASP A 56 -6.04 17.10 6.01
CA ASP A 56 -7.02 16.98 4.92
C ASP A 56 -6.98 15.60 4.21
N GLU A 57 -6.54 14.55 4.92
CA GLU A 57 -6.46 13.17 4.42
C GLU A 57 -7.56 12.30 5.05
N GLY A 58 -7.83 11.14 4.44
CA GLY A 58 -8.76 10.14 4.93
C GLY A 58 -8.21 8.72 4.78
N LEU A 59 -8.94 7.70 5.24
CA LEU A 59 -8.45 6.30 5.20
C LEU A 59 -8.03 5.82 3.81
N SER A 60 -8.58 6.43 2.76
CA SER A 60 -8.23 6.13 1.37
C SER A 60 -6.74 6.28 1.05
N VAL A 61 -5.98 7.09 1.80
CA VAL A 61 -4.51 7.17 1.61
C VAL A 61 -3.81 5.86 2.01
N LEU A 62 -4.28 5.20 3.08
CA LEU A 62 -3.78 3.88 3.49
C LEU A 62 -4.14 2.83 2.43
N GLY A 63 -5.39 2.89 1.95
CA GLY A 63 -5.87 2.00 0.89
C GLY A 63 -5.11 2.16 -0.42
N ALA A 64 -4.69 3.38 -0.77
CA ALA A 64 -3.88 3.64 -1.96
C ALA A 64 -2.50 2.98 -1.87
N THR A 65 -1.80 3.13 -0.74
CA THR A 65 -0.48 2.52 -0.53
C THR A 65 -0.56 0.98 -0.55
N ILE A 66 -1.59 0.39 0.05
CA ILE A 66 -1.76 -1.07 0.07
C ILE A 66 -2.15 -1.61 -1.32
N LYS A 67 -2.99 -0.89 -2.08
CA LYS A 67 -3.30 -1.23 -3.48
C LYS A 67 -2.05 -1.21 -4.34
N GLU A 68 -1.21 -0.20 -4.19
CA GLU A 68 0.05 -0.14 -4.90
C GLU A 68 0.98 -1.30 -4.53
N GLN A 69 1.03 -1.68 -3.26
CA GLN A 69 1.76 -2.87 -2.84
C GLN A 69 1.24 -4.13 -3.56
N LEU A 70 -0.08 -4.30 -3.65
CA LEU A 70 -0.71 -5.41 -4.40
C LEU A 70 -0.37 -5.37 -5.89
N ASP A 71 -0.42 -4.20 -6.52
CA ASP A 71 -0.16 -4.02 -7.95
C ASP A 71 1.32 -4.31 -8.31
N THR A 72 2.23 -4.14 -7.34
CA THR A 72 3.66 -4.47 -7.48
C THR A 72 4.01 -5.90 -7.08
N MET A 73 3.08 -6.65 -6.49
CA MET A 73 3.24 -8.09 -6.31
C MET A 73 3.12 -8.74 -7.69
N GLY A 74 4.23 -9.19 -8.25
CA GLY A 74 4.26 -9.94 -9.50
C GLY A 74 3.59 -11.31 -9.39
N GLU A 75 4.14 -12.33 -10.04
CA GLU A 75 3.56 -13.67 -9.97
C GLU A 75 3.60 -14.24 -8.54
N LEU A 76 2.45 -14.68 -8.04
CA LEU A 76 2.29 -15.26 -6.70
C LEU A 76 2.63 -16.76 -6.76
N GLU A 77 3.91 -17.09 -6.62
CA GLU A 77 4.42 -18.46 -6.75
C GLU A 77 4.10 -19.33 -5.53
N THR A 78 4.15 -18.77 -4.32
CA THR A 78 4.00 -19.51 -3.06
C THR A 78 2.61 -19.36 -2.41
N ASP A 79 2.23 -20.31 -1.57
CA ASP A 79 1.00 -20.22 -0.77
C ASP A 79 1.04 -19.05 0.23
N GLU A 80 2.22 -18.74 0.74
CA GLU A 80 2.43 -17.60 1.64
C GLU A 80 2.16 -16.28 0.91
N GLN A 81 2.70 -16.10 -0.31
CA GLN A 81 2.44 -14.93 -1.15
C GLN A 81 0.95 -14.77 -1.46
N ARG A 82 0.25 -15.87 -1.81
CA ARG A 82 -1.19 -15.86 -2.04
C ARG A 82 -1.99 -15.45 -0.79
N THR A 83 -1.60 -16.00 0.36
CA THR A 83 -2.24 -15.67 1.64
C THR A 83 -2.04 -14.20 2.01
N THR A 84 -0.82 -13.67 1.83
CA THR A 84 -0.53 -12.24 2.03
C THR A 84 -1.35 -11.38 1.08
N TYR A 85 -1.41 -11.74 -0.20
CA TYR A 85 -2.20 -11.01 -1.20
C TYR A 85 -3.68 -10.93 -0.82
N ASP A 86 -4.30 -12.05 -0.45
CA ASP A 86 -5.72 -12.09 -0.05
C ASP A 86 -5.99 -11.30 1.24
N MET A 87 -5.05 -11.34 2.19
CA MET A 87 -5.11 -10.54 3.41
C MET A 87 -5.06 -9.04 3.11
N LEU A 88 -4.08 -8.58 2.32
CA LEU A 88 -3.95 -7.17 1.93
C LEU A 88 -5.18 -6.70 1.14
N LYS A 89 -5.67 -7.53 0.22
CA LYS A 89 -6.91 -7.26 -0.53
C LYS A 89 -8.13 -7.10 0.38
N THR A 90 -8.19 -7.86 1.47
CA THR A 90 -9.25 -7.75 2.48
C THR A 90 -9.11 -6.46 3.26
N LEU A 91 -7.91 -6.12 3.73
CA LEU A 91 -7.65 -4.86 4.45
C LEU A 91 -8.03 -3.63 3.64
N VAL A 92 -7.75 -3.62 2.33
CA VAL A 92 -8.16 -2.53 1.44
C VAL A 92 -9.65 -2.23 1.54
N GLN A 93 -10.52 -3.22 1.79
CA GLN A 93 -11.96 -3.00 1.89
C GLN A 93 -12.36 -2.17 3.13
N PHE A 94 -11.53 -2.16 4.17
CA PHE A 94 -11.77 -1.39 5.39
C PHE A 94 -11.29 0.06 5.29
N VAL A 95 -10.41 0.35 4.34
CA VAL A 95 -9.76 1.66 4.18
C VAL A 95 -9.98 2.29 2.79
N ALA A 96 -10.79 1.67 1.94
CA ALA A 96 -11.09 2.14 0.58
C ALA A 96 -12.07 3.33 0.55
#